data_AF-A0A2S8GN95-F1
#
_entry.id   AF-A0A2S8GN95-F1
#
_cell.length_a   1.000
_cell.length_b   1.000
_cell.length_c   1.000
_cell.angle_alpha   90.00
_cell.angle_beta   90.00
_cell.angle_gamma   90.00
#
_symmetry.space_group_name_H-M   'P 1'
#
loop_
_entity.id
_entity.type
_entity.pdbx_description
1 polymer ?
#
loop_
_entity_poly.entity_id
_entity_poly.type
_entity_poly.pdbx_seq_one_letter_code
_entity_poly.pdbx_strand_id
1 'polypeptide(L)'
;MMIPSACVRLTACVILLCNLLIAGCSDGLSEYQRDQLKMQAGQDSLAAIGAKVEMKRFPQGDAWAVDLSGKTISSETFADLATLRRVVELDLSGTNFNDDFVPLINDTMVRDFLLKLNLSDTAVTDRGLEGLTETYLLNNLNVSNTQVTKNGVTSLKGRWPTMKIVND
;
A
#
# COMPACT_ATOMS: atom_id res chain seq x y z
N MET A 1 -34.02 13.21 54.89
CA MET A 1 -32.56 12.93 54.97
C MET A 1 -32.25 11.98 53.82
N MET A 2 -31.86 12.43 52.62
CA MET A 2 -30.49 12.82 52.18
C MET A 2 -29.45 11.83 52.74
N ILE A 3 -28.77 10.99 51.95
CA ILE A 3 -27.93 11.24 50.75
C ILE A 3 -27.98 10.04 49.76
N PRO A 4 -27.91 10.22 48.42
CA PRO A 4 -27.84 9.13 47.44
C PRO A 4 -26.39 8.80 47.04
N SER A 5 -26.03 7.52 47.03
CA SER A 5 -24.70 7.06 46.55
C SER A 5 -24.84 6.35 45.20
N ALA A 6 -24.19 6.93 44.20
CA ALA A 6 -23.98 6.38 42.88
C ALA A 6 -23.28 5.01 42.95
N CYS A 7 -23.78 4.03 42.21
CA CYS A 7 -23.03 2.83 41.86
C CYS A 7 -23.43 2.43 40.43
N VAL A 8 -22.66 2.97 39.49
CA VAL A 8 -22.70 2.68 38.05
C VAL A 8 -22.53 1.17 37.86
N ARG A 9 -23.54 0.50 37.30
CA ARG A 9 -23.45 -0.88 36.83
C ARG A 9 -23.33 -0.89 35.31
N LEU A 10 -22.35 -1.68 34.83
CA LEU A 10 -22.28 -2.35 33.52
C LEU A 10 -22.35 -1.41 32.30
N THR A 11 -21.31 -1.23 31.49
CA THR A 11 -20.55 -2.22 30.70
C THR A 11 -19.47 -1.45 29.93
N ALA A 12 -18.18 -1.79 30.08
CA ALA A 12 -17.07 -1.62 29.08
C ALA A 12 -15.65 -1.60 29.71
N CYS A 13 -15.38 -2.42 30.74
CA CYS A 13 -14.00 -2.60 31.26
C CYS A 13 -13.67 -4.09 31.41
N VAL A 14 -13.65 -4.84 30.29
CA VAL A 14 -13.20 -6.25 30.29
C VAL A 14 -11.69 -6.39 30.05
N ILE A 15 -10.92 -5.30 29.94
CA ILE A 15 -9.46 -5.42 29.80
C ILE A 15 -8.79 -4.47 30.77
N LEU A 16 -8.76 -4.82 32.06
CA LEU A 16 -7.66 -4.40 32.92
C LEU A 16 -7.46 -5.38 34.08
N LEU A 17 -6.24 -5.92 34.10
CA LEU A 17 -5.47 -6.45 35.24
C LEU A 17 -5.64 -7.92 35.63
N CYS A 18 -4.62 -8.72 35.29
CA CYS A 18 -3.79 -9.60 36.15
C CYS A 18 -2.87 -10.43 35.22
N ASN A 19 -1.54 -10.55 35.35
CA ASN A 19 -0.63 -10.40 36.48
C ASN A 19 0.85 -10.42 36.03
N LEU A 20 1.69 -9.75 36.81
CA LEU A 20 3.09 -10.08 37.17
C LEU A 20 4.25 -9.93 36.15
N LEU A 21 5.20 -9.12 36.60
CA LEU A 21 6.50 -8.76 36.04
C LEU A 21 7.43 -9.95 35.85
N ILE A 22 7.96 -10.09 34.62
CA ILE A 22 9.32 -10.58 34.41
C ILE A 22 10.02 -9.52 33.56
N ALA A 23 11.10 -8.96 34.09
CA ALA A 23 11.98 -8.07 33.35
C ALA A 23 12.64 -8.85 32.21
N GLY A 24 12.05 -8.70 31.04
CA GLY A 24 12.48 -9.22 29.76
C GLY A 24 11.42 -8.76 28.78
N CYS A 25 11.57 -7.56 28.22
CA CYS A 25 10.57 -6.97 27.33
C CYS A 25 10.52 -7.72 26.00
N SER A 26 9.95 -8.93 25.99
CA SER A 26 9.18 -9.39 24.85
C SER A 26 7.75 -8.94 25.12
N ASP A 27 7.21 -8.13 24.22
CA ASP A 27 5.85 -7.59 24.24
C ASP A 27 4.73 -8.65 24.26
N GLY A 28 5.08 -9.95 24.31
CA GLY A 28 4.15 -11.08 24.41
C GLY A 28 3.31 -11.33 23.16
N LEU A 29 3.57 -10.58 22.08
CA LEU A 29 2.77 -10.63 20.86
C LEU A 29 3.19 -11.80 19.95
N SER A 30 2.22 -12.58 19.50
CA SER A 30 2.44 -13.54 18.40
C SER A 30 2.87 -12.82 17.13
N GLU A 31 3.57 -13.53 16.24
CA GLU A 31 3.96 -13.01 14.92
C GLU A 31 2.75 -12.50 14.12
N TYR A 32 1.64 -13.25 14.16
CA TYR A 32 0.39 -12.84 13.53
C TYR A 32 -0.11 -11.49 14.05
N GLN A 33 -0.14 -11.30 15.38
CA GLN A 33 -0.55 -10.02 15.98
C GLN A 33 0.37 -8.87 15.58
N ARG A 34 1.69 -9.10 15.55
CA ARG A 34 2.65 -8.09 15.10
C ARG A 34 2.43 -7.70 13.63
N ASP A 35 2.12 -8.67 12.78
CA ASP A 35 1.79 -8.42 11.38
C ASP A 35 0.49 -7.61 11.22
N GLN A 36 -0.54 -7.92 12.01
CA GLN A 36 -1.79 -7.15 12.00
C GLN A 36 -1.56 -5.70 12.45
N LEU A 37 -0.77 -5.49 13.52
CA LEU A 37 -0.45 -4.15 14.01
C LEU A 37 0.35 -3.34 12.99
N LYS A 38 1.33 -3.95 12.31
CA LYS A 38 2.10 -3.29 11.26
C LYS A 38 1.23 -2.89 10.08
N MET A 39 0.35 -3.79 9.64
CA MET A 39 -0.59 -3.50 8.55
C MET A 39 -1.53 -2.35 8.93
N GLN A 40 -2.11 -2.37 10.13
CA GLN A 40 -2.95 -1.29 10.62
C GLN A 40 -2.20 0.04 10.69
N ALA A 41 -0.96 0.04 11.22
CA ALA A 41 -0.14 1.25 11.27
C ALA A 41 0.16 1.80 9.87
N GLY A 42 0.45 0.94 8.89
CA GLY A 42 0.64 1.36 7.50
C GLY A 42 -0.63 1.95 6.89
N GLN A 43 -1.80 1.37 7.16
CA GLN A 43 -3.08 1.95 6.75
C GLN A 43 -3.32 3.32 7.37
N ASP A 44 -3.03 3.48 8.66
CA ASP A 44 -3.21 4.74 9.38
C ASP A 44 -2.26 5.82 8.84
N SER A 45 -1.01 5.47 8.55
CA SER A 45 -0.02 6.37 7.94
C SER A 45 -0.44 6.82 6.53
N LEU A 46 -0.91 5.88 5.70
CA LEU A 46 -1.44 6.18 4.38
C LEU A 46 -2.70 7.07 4.47
N ALA A 47 -3.61 6.79 5.40
CA ALA A 47 -4.78 7.62 5.63
C ALA A 47 -4.42 9.03 6.12
N ALA A 48 -3.37 9.19 6.92
CA ALA A 48 -2.90 10.48 7.42
C ALA A 48 -2.40 11.41 6.30
N ILE A 49 -1.89 10.86 5.19
CA ILE A 49 -1.56 11.64 3.98
C ILE A 49 -2.73 11.75 3.00
N GLY A 50 -3.93 11.32 3.40
CA GLY A 50 -5.15 11.40 2.62
C GLY A 50 -5.32 10.32 1.56
N ALA A 51 -4.56 9.22 1.64
CA ALA A 51 -4.78 8.07 0.78
C ALA A 51 -6.12 7.40 1.12
N LYS A 52 -6.77 6.80 0.13
CA LYS A 52 -7.88 5.87 0.38
C LYS A 52 -7.37 4.45 0.25
N VAL A 53 -7.64 3.64 1.27
CA VAL A 53 -7.22 2.23 1.33
C VAL A 53 -8.47 1.37 1.46
N GLU A 54 -8.78 0.60 0.42
CA GLU A 54 -9.99 -0.22 0.34
C GLU A 54 -9.63 -1.71 0.29
N MET A 55 -10.24 -2.51 1.15
CA MET A 55 -10.15 -3.97 1.07
C MET A 55 -11.10 -4.49 0.00
N LYS A 56 -10.57 -5.22 -0.97
CA LYS A 56 -11.33 -5.90 -2.01
C LYS A 56 -11.24 -7.40 -1.81
N ARG A 57 -12.39 -8.08 -1.93
CA ARG A 57 -12.50 -9.54 -1.85
C ARG A 57 -12.27 -10.15 -3.22
N PHE A 58 -11.23 -10.96 -3.35
CA PHE A 58 -10.99 -11.79 -4.54
C PHE A 58 -11.19 -13.27 -4.21
N PRO A 59 -11.44 -14.14 -5.21
CA PRO A 59 -11.53 -15.58 -5.01
C PRO A 59 -10.30 -16.18 -4.30
N GLN A 60 -9.12 -15.62 -4.59
CA GLN A 60 -7.83 -15.99 -4.03
C GLN A 60 -7.52 -15.33 -2.67
N GLY A 61 -8.47 -14.61 -2.08
CA GLY A 61 -8.37 -13.93 -0.78
C GLY A 61 -8.50 -12.41 -0.86
N ASP A 62 -8.49 -11.76 0.30
CA ASP A 62 -8.54 -10.30 0.41
C ASP A 62 -7.26 -9.65 -0.09
N ALA A 63 -7.40 -8.47 -0.69
CA ALA A 63 -6.31 -7.65 -1.17
C ALA A 63 -6.68 -6.17 -1.13
N TRP A 64 -5.69 -5.29 -1.27
CA TRP A 64 -5.86 -3.85 -1.10
C TRP A 64 -5.86 -3.11 -2.44
N ALA A 65 -6.81 -2.20 -2.60
CA ALA A 65 -6.74 -1.12 -3.57
C ALA A 65 -6.36 0.17 -2.84
N VAL A 66 -5.33 0.85 -3.31
CA VAL A 66 -4.79 2.07 -2.70
C VAL A 66 -4.83 3.22 -3.70
N ASP A 67 -5.55 4.26 -3.36
CA ASP A 67 -5.64 5.53 -4.10
C ASP A 67 -4.77 6.58 -3.40
N LEU A 68 -3.62 6.89 -4.01
CA LEU A 68 -2.70 7.95 -3.64
C LEU A 68 -2.75 9.11 -4.66
N SER A 69 -3.79 9.18 -5.50
CA SER A 69 -3.86 10.17 -6.57
C SER A 69 -3.72 11.60 -6.02
N GLY A 70 -2.86 12.40 -6.67
CA GLY A 70 -2.56 13.78 -6.30
C GLY A 70 -1.86 13.95 -4.94
N LYS A 71 -1.36 12.88 -4.31
CA LYS A 71 -0.63 12.96 -3.03
C LYS A 71 0.87 13.12 -3.24
N THR A 72 1.54 13.64 -2.22
CA THR A 72 3.00 13.61 -2.15
C THR A 72 3.43 12.27 -1.55
N ILE A 73 4.28 11.55 -2.28
CA ILE A 73 4.82 10.24 -1.89
C ILE A 73 6.31 10.35 -1.56
N SER A 74 6.77 9.47 -0.66
CA SER A 74 8.16 9.34 -0.22
C SER A 74 8.56 7.87 -0.07
N SER A 75 9.80 7.60 0.33
CA SER A 75 10.26 6.25 0.68
C SER A 75 9.41 5.59 1.76
N GLU A 76 8.95 6.39 2.73
CA GLU A 76 8.10 5.93 3.83
C GLU A 76 6.74 5.49 3.30
N THR A 77 6.18 6.18 2.30
CA THR A 77 4.93 5.74 1.64
C THR A 77 5.05 4.33 1.07
N PHE A 78 6.18 3.99 0.44
CA PHE A 78 6.39 2.63 -0.09
C PHE A 78 6.64 1.60 1.02
N ALA A 79 7.28 1.99 2.12
CA ALA A 79 7.40 1.14 3.30
C ALA A 79 6.01 0.82 3.90
N ASP A 80 5.12 1.81 3.98
CA ASP A 80 3.75 1.63 4.45
C ASP A 80 2.94 0.73 3.50
N LEU A 81 3.05 0.94 2.17
CA LEU A 81 2.44 0.07 1.17
C LEU A 81 2.89 -1.40 1.31
N ALA A 82 4.17 -1.63 1.63
CA ALA A 82 4.71 -2.98 1.83
C ALA A 82 4.06 -3.70 3.03
N THR A 83 3.65 -2.96 4.06
CA THR A 83 2.96 -3.55 5.24
C THR A 83 1.60 -4.15 4.89
N LEU A 84 0.96 -3.68 3.80
CA LEU A 84 -0.33 -4.18 3.34
C LEU A 84 -0.22 -5.57 2.71
N ARG A 85 1.00 -6.02 2.37
CA ARG A 85 1.38 -7.32 1.78
C ARG A 85 0.80 -7.67 0.41
N ARG A 86 -0.43 -7.24 0.10
CA ARG A 86 -1.18 -7.66 -1.08
C ARG A 86 -1.92 -6.48 -1.70
N VAL A 87 -1.17 -5.49 -2.15
CA VAL A 87 -1.70 -4.38 -2.96
C VAL A 87 -1.89 -4.88 -4.39
N VAL A 88 -3.13 -4.84 -4.88
CA VAL A 88 -3.50 -5.32 -6.23
C VAL A 88 -3.83 -4.18 -7.18
N GLU A 89 -4.25 -3.04 -6.65
CA GLU A 89 -4.51 -1.83 -7.44
C GLU A 89 -3.83 -0.67 -6.72
N LEU A 90 -2.96 0.05 -7.43
CA LEU A 90 -2.26 1.20 -6.91
C LEU A 90 -2.42 2.38 -7.89
N ASP A 91 -3.04 3.44 -7.40
CA ASP A 91 -3.17 4.69 -8.15
C ASP A 91 -2.18 5.73 -7.61
N LEU A 92 -1.17 6.07 -8.42
CA LEU A 92 -0.16 7.10 -8.17
C LEU A 92 -0.33 8.30 -9.12
N SER A 93 -1.50 8.43 -9.77
CA SER A 93 -1.71 9.49 -10.75
C SER A 93 -1.55 10.89 -10.14
N GLY A 94 -0.91 11.80 -10.86
CA GLY A 94 -0.68 13.17 -10.39
C GLY A 94 0.17 13.31 -9.13
N THR A 95 0.87 12.24 -8.69
CA THR A 95 1.84 12.31 -7.58
C THR A 95 3.19 12.84 -8.06
N ASN A 96 4.13 13.05 -7.14
CA ASN A 96 5.54 13.33 -7.47
C ASN A 96 6.33 12.09 -7.93
N PHE A 97 5.67 11.00 -8.34
CA PHE A 97 6.35 9.81 -8.84
C PHE A 97 7.20 10.12 -10.08
N ASN A 98 8.40 9.56 -10.11
CA ASN A 98 9.37 9.66 -11.19
C ASN A 98 10.24 8.40 -11.20
N ASP A 99 11.17 8.32 -12.15
CA ASP A 99 12.05 7.17 -12.33
C ASP A 99 12.86 6.78 -11.07
N ASP A 100 13.14 7.70 -10.14
CA ASP A 100 13.91 7.42 -8.93
C ASP A 100 13.09 6.64 -7.88
N PHE A 101 11.76 6.60 -8.03
CA PHE A 101 10.86 5.77 -7.21
C PHE A 101 10.71 4.34 -7.74
N VAL A 102 11.17 4.05 -8.97
CA VAL A 102 11.05 2.72 -9.58
C VAL A 102 11.75 1.62 -8.77
N PRO A 103 12.96 1.83 -8.20
CA PRO A 103 13.57 0.84 -7.30
C PRO A 103 12.67 0.50 -6.11
N LEU A 104 11.89 1.45 -5.59
CA LEU A 104 10.99 1.18 -4.47
C LEU A 104 9.83 0.26 -4.89
N ILE A 105 9.30 0.39 -6.11
CA ILE A 105 8.31 -0.59 -6.63
C ILE A 105 8.92 -2.00 -6.69
N ASN A 106 10.18 -2.11 -7.09
CA ASN A 106 10.88 -3.38 -7.20
C ASN A 106 11.22 -3.99 -5.83
N ASP A 107 11.66 -3.18 -4.87
CA ASP A 107 12.27 -3.68 -3.63
C ASP A 107 11.26 -3.92 -2.50
N THR A 108 10.07 -3.32 -2.56
CA THR A 108 9.11 -3.31 -1.44
C THR A 108 8.04 -4.40 -1.48
N MET A 109 8.24 -5.48 -2.26
CA MET A 109 7.23 -6.54 -2.53
C MET A 109 5.90 -6.04 -3.14
N VAL A 110 5.70 -4.72 -3.29
CA VAL A 110 4.49 -4.13 -3.88
C VAL A 110 4.23 -4.70 -5.27
N ARG A 111 5.28 -4.94 -6.08
CA ARG A 111 5.15 -5.52 -7.42
C ARG A 111 4.61 -6.95 -7.46
N ASP A 112 4.71 -7.72 -6.37
CA ASP A 112 4.49 -9.18 -6.39
C ASP A 112 3.01 -9.53 -6.56
N PHE A 113 2.11 -8.62 -6.16
CA PHE A 113 0.66 -8.80 -6.22
C PHE A 113 -0.06 -7.76 -7.08
N LEU A 114 0.66 -6.79 -7.62
CA LEU A 114 0.07 -5.66 -8.32
C LEU A 114 -0.55 -6.11 -9.65
N LEU A 115 -1.84 -5.87 -9.82
CA LEU A 115 -2.58 -6.16 -11.06
C LEU A 115 -2.77 -4.92 -11.92
N LYS A 116 -2.95 -3.76 -11.25
CA LYS A 116 -3.17 -2.47 -11.89
C LYS A 116 -2.29 -1.40 -11.25
N LEU A 117 -1.60 -0.64 -12.09
CA LEU A 117 -0.81 0.50 -11.70
C LEU A 117 -1.18 1.70 -12.56
N ASN A 118 -1.58 2.80 -11.92
CA ASN A 118 -1.81 4.07 -12.61
C ASN A 118 -0.68 5.04 -12.29
N LEU A 119 0.08 5.43 -13.30
CA LEU A 119 1.16 6.43 -13.25
C LEU A 119 0.81 7.66 -14.10
N SER A 120 -0.46 7.88 -14.46
CA SER A 120 -0.81 9.02 -15.31
C SER A 120 -0.45 10.34 -14.64
N ASP A 121 -0.10 11.35 -15.44
CA ASP A 121 0.22 12.69 -14.94
C ASP A 121 1.40 12.70 -13.94
N THR A 122 2.32 11.75 -14.06
CA THR A 122 3.57 11.68 -13.28
C THR A 122 4.79 12.00 -14.15
N ALA A 123 5.96 12.16 -13.53
CA ALA A 123 7.20 12.49 -14.23
C ALA A 123 7.99 11.26 -14.72
N VAL A 124 7.39 10.07 -14.74
CA VAL A 124 8.04 8.84 -15.23
C VAL A 124 8.39 8.93 -16.72
N THR A 125 9.53 8.35 -17.09
CA THR A 125 10.06 8.31 -18.46
C THR A 125 10.24 6.88 -18.97
N ASP A 126 10.70 6.73 -20.21
CA ASP A 126 11.11 5.43 -20.77
C ASP A 126 12.16 4.72 -19.89
N ARG A 127 13.10 5.47 -19.28
CA ARG A 127 14.10 4.92 -18.36
C ARG A 127 13.45 4.27 -17.14
N GLY A 128 12.43 4.90 -16.58
CA GLY A 128 11.69 4.36 -15.44
C GLY A 128 10.99 3.04 -15.82
N LEU A 129 10.37 2.97 -16.99
CA LEU A 129 9.72 1.75 -17.46
C LEU A 129 10.71 0.61 -17.72
N GLU A 130 11.88 0.91 -18.30
CA GLU A 130 12.95 -0.07 -18.47
C GLU A 130 13.43 -0.62 -17.12
N GLY A 131 13.51 0.24 -16.10
CA GLY A 131 13.92 -0.11 -14.75
C GLY A 131 12.91 -0.96 -13.95
N LEU A 132 11.66 -1.07 -14.38
CA LEU A 132 10.71 -2.00 -13.76
C LEU A 132 11.15 -3.43 -14.04
N THR A 133 11.37 -4.23 -12.98
CA THR A 133 11.68 -5.66 -13.13
C THR A 133 10.44 -6.45 -13.55
N GLU A 134 10.62 -7.69 -14.03
CA GLU A 134 9.49 -8.57 -14.31
C GLU A 134 8.52 -8.61 -13.13
N THR A 135 7.26 -8.33 -13.44
CA THR A 135 6.14 -8.44 -12.53
C THR A 135 5.28 -9.60 -13.00
N TYR A 136 4.96 -10.50 -12.07
CA TYR A 136 4.26 -11.74 -12.40
C TYR A 136 2.78 -11.53 -12.74
N LEU A 137 2.19 -10.42 -12.25
CA LEU A 137 0.74 -10.25 -12.21
C LEU A 137 0.26 -8.93 -12.83
N LEU A 138 1.12 -7.92 -12.98
CA LEU A 138 0.71 -6.62 -13.53
C LEU A 138 0.23 -6.81 -14.96
N ASN A 139 -1.02 -6.45 -15.20
CA ASN A 139 -1.64 -6.58 -16.52
C ASN A 139 -2.25 -5.28 -17.02
N ASN A 140 -2.32 -4.24 -16.18
CA ASN A 140 -2.84 -2.94 -16.55
C ASN A 140 -1.91 -1.84 -16.04
N LEU A 141 -1.33 -1.10 -16.97
CA LEU A 141 -0.46 0.03 -16.70
C LEU A 141 -1.00 1.26 -17.44
N ASN A 142 -1.26 2.33 -16.70
CA ASN A 142 -1.58 3.63 -17.29
C ASN A 142 -0.39 4.58 -17.13
N VAL A 143 0.07 5.13 -18.26
CA VAL A 143 1.16 6.12 -18.37
C VAL A 143 0.74 7.31 -19.24
N SER A 144 -0.55 7.61 -19.31
CA SER A 144 -1.09 8.82 -19.96
C SER A 144 -0.50 10.10 -19.36
N ASN A 145 -0.30 11.12 -20.19
CA ASN A 145 0.28 12.40 -19.76
C ASN A 145 1.63 12.29 -19.03
N THR A 146 2.46 11.31 -19.38
CA THR A 146 3.83 11.15 -18.85
C THR A 146 4.87 11.48 -19.94
N GLN A 147 6.15 11.33 -19.61
CA GLN A 147 7.25 11.46 -20.57
C GLN A 147 7.59 10.12 -21.27
N VAL A 148 6.76 9.09 -21.06
CA VAL A 148 6.89 7.81 -21.74
C VAL A 148 6.52 7.96 -23.21
N THR A 149 7.43 7.54 -24.09
CA THR A 149 7.23 7.60 -25.53
C THR A 149 6.54 6.35 -26.06
N LYS A 150 6.05 6.43 -27.31
CA LYS A 150 5.56 5.27 -28.07
C LYS A 150 6.62 4.16 -28.20
N ASN A 151 7.90 4.54 -28.24
CA ASN A 151 8.99 3.57 -28.29
C ASN A 151 9.15 2.86 -26.95
N GLY A 152 9.11 3.59 -25.82
CA GLY A 152 9.11 2.99 -24.48
C GLY A 152 7.97 1.99 -24.28
N VAL A 153 6.75 2.35 -24.70
CA VAL A 153 5.60 1.42 -24.68
C VAL A 153 5.84 0.19 -25.55
N THR A 154 6.40 0.36 -26.75
CA THR A 154 6.69 -0.75 -27.66
C THR A 154 7.74 -1.70 -27.07
N SER A 155 8.82 -1.16 -26.49
CA SER A 155 9.83 -1.93 -25.77
C SER A 155 9.21 -2.70 -24.61
N LEU A 156 8.33 -2.07 -23.84
CA LEU A 156 7.66 -2.69 -22.70
C LEU A 156 6.72 -3.82 -23.14
N LYS A 157 5.99 -3.66 -24.26
CA LYS A 157 5.19 -4.74 -24.86
C LYS A 157 6.06 -5.88 -25.41
N GLY A 158 7.26 -5.59 -25.89
CA GLY A 158 8.23 -6.63 -26.27
C GLY A 158 8.61 -7.52 -25.09
N ARG A 159 8.74 -6.93 -23.89
CA ARG A 159 9.04 -7.64 -22.64
C ARG A 159 7.80 -8.31 -22.03
N TRP A 160 6.66 -7.63 -22.05
CA TRP A 160 5.39 -8.09 -21.46
C TRP A 160 4.23 -8.00 -22.46
N PRO A 161 4.11 -8.97 -23.39
CA PRO A 161 3.20 -8.88 -24.54
C PRO A 161 1.71 -8.82 -24.20
N THR A 162 1.31 -9.35 -23.05
CA THR A 162 -0.09 -9.43 -22.61
C THR A 162 -0.53 -8.23 -21.78
N MET A 163 0.39 -7.32 -21.42
CA MET A 163 0.08 -6.17 -20.60
C MET A 163 -0.71 -5.13 -21.39
N LYS A 164 -1.83 -4.68 -20.81
CA LYS A 164 -2.61 -3.56 -21.32
C LYS A 164 -1.93 -2.27 -20.87
N ILE A 165 -1.55 -1.43 -21.84
CA ILE A 165 -0.87 -0.17 -21.60
C ILE A 165 -1.70 0.96 -22.22
N VAL A 166 -2.02 1.97 -21.43
CA VAL A 166 -2.67 3.22 -21.84
C VAL A 166 -1.61 4.34 -21.83
N ASN A 167 -1.48 5.11 -22.92
CA ASN A 167 -0.41 6.11 -23.15
C ASN A 167 -0.89 7.26 -24.06
N ASP A 168 -2.19 7.59 -24.02
CA ASP A 168 -2.78 8.73 -24.74
C ASP A 168 -2.86 10.00 -23.88
#